data_AF-A0A3D2MMA8-F1
#
_entry.id   AF-A0A3D2MMA8-F1
#
_cell.length_a   1.000
_cell.length_b   1.000
_cell.length_c   1.000
_cell.angle_alpha   90.00
_cell.angle_beta   90.00
_cell.angle_gamma   90.00
#
_symmetry.space_group_name_H-M   'P 1'
#
loop_
_entity.id
_entity.type
_entity.pdbx_description
1 polymer ?
#
loop_
_entity_poly.entity_id
_entity_poly.type
_entity_poly.pdbx_seq_one_letter_code
_entity_poly.pdbx_strand_id
1 'polypeptide(L)'
;GLISQRPGKLNADVLSQCQTQCIMRIVNEIDQKSVAAAIEGVGRDLLNNLPAFSKGQVIVAGAALNTPVICRVRSRFTRHGGESKDAPDMWQQYFSPEAQDGRRRAEAPLNNNNKPFNLLR
;
A
#
# COMPACT_ATOMS: atom_id res chain seq x y z
N GLY A 1 -5.62 10.53 9.38
CA GLY A 1 -4.72 9.56 10.02
C GLY A 1 -3.70 9.09 9.02
N LEU A 2 -2.45 8.91 9.43
CA LEU A 2 -1.36 8.49 8.55
C LEU A 2 -1.15 6.98 8.66
N ILE A 3 -0.95 6.32 7.52
CA ILE A 3 -0.71 4.88 7.44
C ILE A 3 0.47 4.67 6.50
N SER A 4 1.53 4.01 6.97
CA SER A 4 2.72 3.71 6.17
C SER A 4 3.33 2.38 6.59
N GLN A 5 3.89 1.68 5.60
CA GLN A 5 4.73 0.49 5.82
C GLN A 5 6.22 0.84 5.99
N ARG A 6 6.59 2.10 5.70
CA ARG A 6 7.97 2.61 5.73
C ARG A 6 7.99 3.93 6.51
N PRO A 7 7.81 3.90 7.84
CA PRO A 7 7.74 5.12 8.64
C PRO A 7 9.04 5.94 8.57
N GLY A 8 10.21 5.33 8.37
CA GLY A 8 11.47 6.07 8.24
C GLY A 8 11.61 6.90 6.96
N LYS A 9 10.68 6.77 6.01
CA LYS A 9 10.59 7.67 4.85
C LYS A 9 9.64 8.85 5.07
N LEU A 10 8.90 8.87 6.18
CA LEU A 10 8.03 9.99 6.51
C LEU A 10 8.87 11.12 7.12
N ASN A 11 8.43 12.36 6.90
CA ASN A 11 9.05 13.51 7.53
C ASN A 11 8.92 13.39 9.06
N ALA A 12 10.01 13.63 9.78
CA ALA A 12 10.06 13.55 11.24
C ALA A 12 9.06 14.49 11.94
N ASP A 13 8.83 15.68 11.39
CA ASP A 13 7.85 16.63 11.91
C ASP A 13 6.43 16.10 11.75
N VAL A 14 6.15 15.41 10.65
CA VAL A 14 4.84 14.78 10.43
C VAL A 14 4.61 13.64 11.42
N LEU A 15 5.65 12.85 11.69
CA LEU A 15 5.60 11.77 12.68
C LEU A 15 5.46 12.31 14.11
N SER A 16 6.15 13.38 14.48
CA SER A 16 6.07 13.97 15.82
C SER A 16 4.70 14.60 16.13
N GLN A 17 3.97 15.04 15.11
CA GLN A 17 2.58 15.50 15.27
C GLN A 17 1.57 14.36 15.43
N CYS A 18 1.98 13.09 15.27
CA CYS A 18 1.10 11.95 15.48
C CYS A 18 0.93 11.65 16.98
N GLN A 19 -0.10 12.24 17.58
CA GLN A 19 -0.38 12.09 19.01
C GLN A 19 -0.73 10.65 19.42
N THR A 20 -1.35 9.87 18.55
CA THR A 20 -1.70 8.45 18.81
C THR A 20 -1.07 7.58 17.75
N GLN A 21 -0.40 6.51 18.17
CA GLN A 21 0.41 5.69 17.30
C GLN A 21 0.08 4.22 17.52
N CYS A 22 -0.20 3.53 16.42
CA CYS A 22 -0.48 2.09 16.38
C CYS A 22 0.66 1.40 15.63
N ILE A 23 1.64 0.90 16.36
CA ILE A 23 2.86 0.34 15.79
C ILE A 23 2.74 -1.17 15.69
N MET A 24 2.78 -1.69 14.46
CA MET A 24 2.80 -3.13 14.18
C MET A 24 4.23 -3.61 13.96
N ARG A 25 4.41 -4.88 13.58
CA ARG A 25 5.72 -5.46 13.28
C ARG A 25 6.53 -4.60 12.32
N ILE A 26 7.72 -4.18 12.77
CA ILE A 26 8.74 -3.51 11.95
C ILE A 26 10.04 -4.27 12.14
N VAL A 27 10.61 -4.79 11.05
CA VAL A 27 11.89 -5.52 11.08
C VAL A 27 13.06 -4.63 10.70
N ASN A 28 12.85 -3.65 9.83
CA ASN A 28 13.91 -2.76 9.37
C ASN A 28 14.38 -1.82 10.49
N GLU A 29 15.69 -1.76 10.72
CA GLU A 29 16.28 -0.96 11.81
C GLU A 29 16.09 0.55 11.64
N ILE A 30 16.13 1.05 10.41
CA ILE A 30 15.94 2.49 10.13
C ILE A 30 14.51 2.87 10.51
N ASP A 31 13.52 2.09 10.06
CA ASP A 31 12.11 2.29 10.40
C ASP A 31 11.87 2.19 11.92
N GLN A 32 12.51 1.24 12.61
CA GLN A 32 12.44 1.11 14.08
C GLN A 32 12.97 2.36 14.78
N LYS A 33 14.13 2.89 14.36
CA LYS A 33 14.73 4.10 14.93
C LYS A 33 13.87 5.34 14.70
N SER A 34 13.32 5.51 13.50
CA SER A 34 12.42 6.63 13.19
C SER A 34 11.17 6.62 14.06
N VAL A 35 10.58 5.45 14.27
CA VAL A 35 9.42 5.28 15.16
C VAL A 35 9.80 5.53 16.63
N ALA A 36 10.96 5.03 17.07
CA ALA A 36 11.45 5.25 18.44
C ALA A 36 11.79 6.71 18.75
N ALA A 37 12.13 7.50 17.73
CA ALA A 37 12.36 8.94 17.87
C ALA A 37 11.05 9.75 17.91
N ALA A 38 9.99 9.25 17.26
CA ALA A 38 8.70 9.92 17.19
C ALA A 38 7.74 9.60 18.35
N ILE A 39 8.04 8.59 19.17
CA ILE A 39 7.18 8.18 20.28
C ILE A 39 7.76 8.66 21.61
N GLU A 40 6.94 9.43 22.32
CA GLU A 40 7.18 9.76 23.72
C GLU A 40 6.51 8.71 24.63
N GLY A 41 7.17 8.35 25.73
CA GLY A 41 6.57 7.48 26.76
C GLY A 41 6.57 5.97 26.47
N VAL A 42 7.07 5.51 25.31
CA VAL A 42 7.32 4.08 25.08
C VAL A 42 8.76 3.72 25.42
N GLY A 43 8.93 2.72 26.30
CA GLY A 43 10.24 2.17 26.64
C GLY A 43 10.96 1.60 25.41
N ARG A 44 12.27 1.86 25.30
CA ARG A 44 13.08 1.36 24.17
C ARG A 44 13.05 -0.16 24.07
N ASP A 45 13.00 -0.84 25.21
CA ASP A 45 12.90 -2.30 25.28
C ASP A 45 11.61 -2.83 24.64
N LEU A 46 10.50 -2.09 24.74
CA LEU A 46 9.25 -2.48 24.09
C LEU A 46 9.38 -2.40 22.55
N LEU A 47 10.07 -1.36 22.06
CA LEU A 47 10.28 -1.16 20.62
C LEU A 47 11.32 -2.14 20.05
N ASN A 48 12.32 -2.54 20.84
CA ASN A 48 13.29 -3.57 20.43
C ASN A 48 12.62 -4.92 20.12
N ASN A 49 11.41 -5.16 20.64
CA ASN A 49 10.65 -6.38 20.38
C ASN A 49 9.75 -6.30 19.14
N LEU A 50 9.69 -5.16 18.43
CA LEU A 50 8.89 -5.00 17.21
C LEU A 50 9.12 -6.08 16.14
N PRO A 51 10.36 -6.58 15.89
CA PRO A 51 10.57 -7.63 14.90
C PRO A 51 9.89 -8.97 15.25
N ALA A 52 9.67 -9.25 16.52
CA ALA A 52 9.07 -10.48 17.03
C ALA A 52 7.53 -10.50 16.94
N PHE A 53 6.91 -9.36 16.61
CA PHE A 53 5.46 -9.27 16.55
C PHE A 53 4.87 -10.15 15.44
N SER A 54 3.83 -10.89 15.78
CA SER A 54 3.01 -11.66 14.87
C SER A 54 1.94 -10.79 14.20
N LYS A 55 1.39 -11.26 13.07
CA LYS A 55 0.31 -10.55 12.36
C LYS A 55 -0.86 -10.27 13.31
N GLY A 56 -1.27 -9.01 13.37
CA GLY A 56 -2.34 -8.53 14.23
C GLY A 56 -1.92 -8.11 15.63
N GLN A 57 -0.66 -8.30 16.06
CA GLN A 57 -0.15 -7.67 17.27
C GLN A 57 0.21 -6.21 16.99
N VAL A 58 -0.11 -5.33 17.95
CA VAL A 58 0.11 -3.89 17.83
C VAL A 58 0.47 -3.30 19.19
N ILE A 59 1.38 -2.32 19.19
CA ILE A 59 1.58 -1.41 20.31
C ILE A 59 0.67 -0.21 20.06
N VAL A 60 -0.16 0.14 21.03
CA VAL A 60 -0.93 1.39 21.01
C VAL A 60 -0.35 2.32 22.07
N ALA A 61 0.06 3.50 21.64
CA ALA A 61 0.70 4.49 22.50
C ALA A 61 0.28 5.93 22.13
N GLY A 62 0.57 6.86 23.03
CA GLY A 62 0.27 8.28 22.88
C GLY A 62 -1.07 8.66 23.50
N ALA A 63 -1.64 9.78 23.06
CA ALA A 63 -2.76 10.48 23.72
C ALA A 63 -4.06 9.65 23.90
N ALA A 64 -4.23 8.57 23.15
CA ALA A 64 -5.38 7.68 23.31
C ALA A 64 -5.35 6.86 24.62
N LEU A 65 -4.18 6.67 25.27
CA LEU A 65 -4.01 5.82 26.44
C LEU A 65 -3.00 6.43 27.44
N ASN A 66 -3.24 6.25 28.74
CA ASN A 66 -2.31 6.70 29.77
C ASN A 66 -1.00 5.90 29.81
N THR A 67 -1.01 4.66 29.32
CA THR A 67 0.13 3.75 29.33
C THR A 67 0.13 2.97 28.03
N PRO A 68 1.28 2.80 27.37
CA PRO A 68 1.38 1.97 26.18
C PRO A 68 0.93 0.55 26.45
N VAL A 69 0.15 -0.03 25.54
CA VAL A 69 -0.33 -1.41 25.63
C VAL A 69 0.04 -2.20 24.40
N ILE A 70 0.34 -3.48 24.59
CA ILE A 70 0.39 -4.45 23.50
C ILE A 70 -0.97 -5.15 23.44
N CYS A 71 -1.60 -5.16 22.28
CA CYS A 71 -2.86 -5.86 22.08
C CYS A 71 -2.92 -6.58 20.73
N ARG A 72 -3.95 -7.41 20.56
CA ARG A 72 -4.23 -8.10 19.30
C ARG A 72 -5.43 -7.44 18.62
N VAL A 73 -5.20 -6.92 17.41
CA VAL A 73 -6.24 -6.34 16.57
C VAL A 73 -7.16 -7.44 16.07
N ARG A 74 -8.47 -7.25 16.26
CA ARG A 74 -9.51 -8.13 15.72
C ARG A 74 -9.50 -8.16 14.19
N SER A 75 -10.15 -9.17 13.61
CA SER A 75 -10.44 -9.22 12.18
C SER A 75 -11.27 -8.00 11.74
N ARG A 76 -10.99 -7.50 10.53
CA ARG A 76 -11.76 -6.42 9.89
C ARG A 76 -13.16 -6.92 9.53
N PHE A 77 -14.17 -6.06 9.69
CA PHE A 77 -15.56 -6.35 9.31
C PHE A 77 -15.89 -5.92 7.88
N THR A 78 -15.22 -4.88 7.37
CA THR A 78 -15.45 -4.36 6.02
C THR A 78 -14.79 -5.24 4.96
N ARG A 79 -15.42 -5.35 3.79
CA ARG A 79 -14.88 -6.10 2.64
C ARG A 79 -13.77 -5.36 1.88
N HIS A 80 -13.51 -4.10 2.21
CA HIS A 80 -12.42 -3.34 1.61
C HIS A 80 -11.07 -3.98 1.95
N GLY A 81 -10.30 -4.31 0.92
CA GLY A 81 -8.94 -4.81 1.00
C GLY A 81 -8.14 -4.39 -0.22
N GLY A 82 -6.82 -4.50 -0.15
CA GLY A 82 -6.00 -4.46 -1.35
C GLY A 82 -6.07 -5.83 -2.01
N GLU A 83 -6.77 -5.94 -3.14
CA GLU A 83 -6.64 -7.11 -4.00
C GLU A 83 -5.32 -6.99 -4.75
N SER A 84 -4.42 -7.95 -4.52
CA SER A 84 -3.28 -8.12 -5.42
C SER A 84 -3.84 -8.54 -6.76
N LYS A 85 -3.63 -7.72 -7.79
CA LYS A 85 -3.95 -8.11 -9.16
C LYS A 85 -3.11 -9.32 -9.53
N ASP A 86 -3.71 -10.27 -10.23
CA ASP A 86 -2.98 -11.39 -10.81
C ASP A 86 -2.14 -10.87 -12.00
N ALA A 87 -0.91 -10.44 -11.70
CA ALA A 87 -0.03 -9.87 -12.71
C ALA A 87 0.33 -10.88 -13.81
N PRO A 88 0.62 -12.17 -13.52
CA PRO A 88 0.80 -13.19 -14.55
C PRO A 88 -0.39 -13.35 -15.49
N ASP A 89 -1.60 -13.53 -14.95
CA ASP A 89 -2.79 -13.73 -15.78
C ASP A 89 -3.11 -12.48 -16.60
N MET A 90 -3.00 -11.31 -15.98
CA MET A 90 -3.14 -10.04 -16.70
C MET A 90 -2.10 -9.89 -17.81
N TRP A 91 -0.86 -10.31 -17.59
CA TRP A 91 0.20 -10.29 -18.60
C TRP A 91 -0.16 -11.22 -19.76
N GLN A 92 -0.54 -12.46 -19.48
CA GLN A 92 -0.93 -13.42 -20.51
C GLN A 92 -2.11 -12.91 -21.34
N GLN A 93 -3.16 -12.40 -20.69
CA GLN A 93 -4.32 -11.81 -21.37
C GLN A 93 -3.93 -10.62 -22.24
N TYR A 94 -3.05 -9.75 -21.74
CA TYR A 94 -2.58 -8.59 -22.50
C TYR A 94 -1.85 -9.01 -23.78
N PHE A 95 -1.06 -10.09 -23.75
CA PHE A 95 -0.33 -10.60 -24.91
C PHE A 95 -1.09 -11.63 -25.75
N SER A 96 -2.36 -11.93 -25.43
CA SER A 96 -3.18 -12.84 -26.23
C SER A 96 -3.34 -12.33 -27.68
N PRO A 97 -3.38 -13.22 -28.69
CA PRO A 97 -3.57 -12.83 -30.10
C PRO A 97 -4.81 -11.97 -30.32
N GLU A 98 -5.91 -12.28 -29.62
CA GLU A 98 -7.18 -11.57 -29.73
C GLU A 98 -7.06 -10.13 -29.19
N ALA A 99 -6.37 -9.94 -28.07
CA ALA A 99 -6.10 -8.62 -27.51
C ALA A 99 -5.15 -7.81 -28.39
N GLN A 100 -4.14 -8.45 -28.99
CA GLN A 100 -3.24 -7.82 -29.95
C GLN A 100 -3.97 -7.36 -31.21
N ASP A 101 -4.83 -8.20 -31.77
CA ASP A 101 -5.63 -7.87 -32.94
C ASP A 101 -6.67 -6.78 -32.63
N GLY A 102 -7.28 -6.81 -31.45
CA GLY A 102 -8.17 -5.75 -30.97
C GLY A 102 -7.45 -4.39 -30.89
N ARG A 103 -6.25 -4.35 -30.31
CA ARG A 103 -5.43 -3.13 -30.25
C ARG A 103 -5.00 -2.66 -31.64
N ARG A 104 -4.56 -3.57 -32.52
CA ARG A 104 -4.21 -3.24 -33.91
C ARG A 104 -5.37 -2.61 -34.67
N ARG A 105 -6.61 -3.08 -34.46
CA ARG A 105 -7.81 -2.49 -35.06
C ARG A 105 -8.12 -1.11 -34.47
N ALA A 106 -7.96 -0.93 -33.16
CA ALA A 106 -8.23 0.34 -32.49
C ALA A 106 -7.19 1.43 -32.82
N GLU A 107 -5.93 1.04 -32.97
CA GLU A 107 -4.81 1.91 -33.34
C GLU A 107 -4.66 2.07 -34.87
N ALA A 108 -5.50 1.37 -35.65
CA ALA A 108 -5.49 1.51 -37.09
C ALA A 108 -5.81 2.97 -37.46
N PRO A 109 -4.97 3.64 -38.27
CA PRO A 109 -5.24 5.00 -38.70
C PRO A 109 -6.58 5.03 -39.43
N LEU A 110 -7.48 5.93 -39.01
CA LEU A 110 -8.71 6.17 -39.74
C LEU A 110 -8.34 6.65 -41.15
N ASN A 111 -8.74 5.87 -42.15
CA ASN A 111 -8.48 6.19 -43.54
C ASN A 111 -9.27 7.46 -43.91
N ASN A 112 -8.62 8.62 -43.86
CA ASN A 112 -9.22 9.91 -44.20
C ASN A 112 -9.31 10.14 -45.73
N ASN A 113 -9.12 9.09 -46.54
CA ASN A 113 -9.23 9.18 -47.98
C ASN A 113 -10.71 9.14 -48.39
N ASN A 114 -11.28 10.33 -48.48
CA ASN A 114 -12.58 10.63 -49.07
C ASN A 114 -12.55 10.38 -50.60
N LYS A 115 -12.31 9.14 -51.03
CA LYS A 115 -12.47 8.74 -52.43
C LYS A 115 -13.86 8.10 -52.59
N PRO A 116 -14.75 8.68 -53.41
CA PRO A 116 -16.08 8.12 -53.61
C PRO A 116 -15.96 6.71 -54.21
N PHE A 117 -16.66 5.77 -53.59
CA PHE A 117 -16.79 4.40 -54.06
C PHE A 117 -17.56 4.43 -55.40
N ASN A 118 -16.86 4.27 -56.51
CA ASN A 118 -17.49 4.27 -57.82
C ASN A 118 -17.93 2.83 -58.16
N LEU A 119 -19.19 2.48 -57.84
CA LEU A 119 -19.83 1.24 -58.29
C LEU A 119 -20.26 1.42 -59.75
N LEU A 120 -19.38 1.15 -60.70
CA LEU A 120 -19.73 0.77 -62.07
C LEU A 120 -18.48 0.24 -62.77
N ARG A 121 -18.28 -1.09 -62.71
CA ARG A 121 -17.68 -1.86 -63.80
C ARG A 121 -18.16 -3.30 -63.75
#